data_AF-A0A363NTK2-F1
#
_entry.id   AF-A0A363NTK2-F1
#
_cell.length_a   1.000
_cell.length_b   1.000
_cell.length_c   1.000
_cell.angle_alpha   90.00
_cell.angle_beta   90.00
_cell.angle_gamma   90.00
#
_symmetry.space_group_name_H-M   'P 1'
#
loop_
_entity.id
_entity.type
_entity.pdbx_description
1 polymer ?
#
loop_
_entity_poly.entity_id
_entity_poly.type
_entity_poly.pdbx_seq_one_letter_code
_entity_poly.pdbx_strand_id
1 'polypeptide(L)'
;MLYIVPTKHGLGLEIWGSYDDLNNFYEVVAKFWNNEDKINQKGFENRDTLLSGFSYEIRKAKEGSRLKTDRNHLTYEEGAYLGVQISWVHFLFSLTALKFNMHYAETNKFDVAQILLIEFWLEKAMYSYDVVGAAHLTGFIEDAIYGGNKYIYQYMRSINLDFFQLGGGKKAFRKLPDLLKRAVYYTDEYRDYEAFLTAEAKRLNCEISDLELSDNDFDYETVKW
;
A
#
# COMPACT_ATOMS: atom_id res chain seq x y z
N MET A 1 3.87 -12.05 -17.05
CA MET A 1 4.09 -12.24 -15.61
C MET A 1 4.19 -10.89 -14.96
N LEU A 2 3.40 -10.67 -13.90
CA LEU A 2 3.47 -9.48 -13.06
C LEU A 2 4.85 -9.38 -12.37
N TYR A 3 5.43 -8.19 -12.32
CA TYR A 3 6.66 -7.91 -11.59
C TYR A 3 6.64 -6.52 -10.96
N ILE A 4 7.50 -6.31 -9.96
CA ILE A 4 7.64 -5.03 -9.26
C ILE A 4 9.08 -4.56 -9.33
N VAL A 5 9.26 -3.26 -9.60
CA VAL A 5 10.56 -2.58 -9.55
C VAL A 5 10.46 -1.35 -8.66
N PRO A 6 11.54 -0.93 -7.98
CA PRO A 6 11.53 0.33 -7.26
C PRO A 6 11.48 1.50 -8.25
N THR A 7 10.79 2.56 -7.84
CA THR A 7 10.78 3.84 -8.55
C THR A 7 12.17 4.50 -8.50
N LYS A 8 12.48 5.37 -9.47
CA LYS A 8 13.82 5.92 -9.66
C LYS A 8 14.29 6.77 -8.48
N HIS A 9 13.38 7.56 -7.91
CA HIS A 9 13.63 8.37 -6.73
C HIS A 9 13.19 7.68 -5.43
N GLY A 10 12.64 6.46 -5.51
CA GLY A 10 12.45 5.56 -4.38
C GLY A 10 11.41 6.01 -3.37
N LEU A 11 10.43 6.79 -3.82
CA LEU A 11 9.21 7.08 -3.06
C LEU A 11 8.24 5.89 -3.07
N GLY A 12 8.44 4.96 -3.99
CA GLY A 12 7.61 3.79 -4.07
C GLY A 12 8.14 2.76 -5.04
N LEU A 13 7.21 2.04 -5.60
CA LEU A 13 7.42 0.96 -6.53
C LEU A 13 6.54 1.15 -7.75
N GLU A 14 6.89 0.42 -8.80
CA GLU A 14 6.11 0.29 -10.01
C GLU A 14 5.69 -1.16 -10.16
N ILE A 15 4.38 -1.39 -10.28
CA ILE A 15 3.82 -2.69 -10.65
C ILE A 15 3.73 -2.72 -12.16
N TRP A 16 4.22 -3.79 -12.78
CA TRP A 16 4.21 -3.97 -14.23
C TRP A 16 3.67 -5.35 -14.61
N GLY A 17 2.99 -5.43 -15.75
CA GLY A 17 2.51 -6.69 -16.31
C GLY A 17 1.85 -6.50 -17.67
N SER A 18 1.46 -7.61 -18.30
CA SER A 18 0.50 -7.55 -19.42
C SER A 18 -0.89 -7.14 -18.91
N TYR A 19 -1.84 -6.94 -19.83
CA TYR A 19 -3.24 -6.76 -19.48
C TYR A 19 -3.75 -7.90 -18.59
N ASP A 20 -3.49 -9.15 -18.97
CA ASP A 20 -3.97 -10.33 -18.23
C ASP A 20 -3.34 -10.42 -16.84
N ASP A 21 -2.05 -10.11 -16.71
CA ASP A 21 -1.36 -10.10 -15.42
C ASP A 21 -2.03 -9.10 -14.44
N LEU A 22 -2.26 -7.86 -14.89
CA LEU A 22 -2.88 -6.83 -14.08
C LEU A 22 -4.38 -7.06 -13.86
N ASN A 23 -5.08 -7.66 -14.83
CA ASN A 23 -6.49 -8.02 -14.67
C ASN A 23 -6.67 -9.10 -13.60
N ASN A 24 -5.83 -10.13 -13.65
CA ASN A 24 -5.81 -11.19 -12.65
C ASN A 24 -5.55 -10.63 -11.25
N PHE A 25 -4.56 -9.74 -11.10
CA PHE A 25 -4.29 -9.12 -9.82
C PHE A 25 -5.43 -8.21 -9.35
N TYR A 26 -6.02 -7.42 -10.26
CA TYR A 26 -7.19 -6.59 -9.97
C TYR A 26 -8.38 -7.42 -9.48
N GLU A 27 -8.69 -8.55 -10.12
CA GLU A 27 -9.81 -9.41 -9.72
C GLU A 27 -9.61 -10.01 -8.32
N VAL A 28 -8.37 -10.42 -8.00
CA VAL A 28 -8.04 -10.87 -6.64
C VAL A 28 -8.21 -9.74 -5.64
N VAL A 29 -7.67 -8.54 -5.90
CA VAL A 29 -7.87 -7.39 -4.99
C VAL A 29 -9.36 -7.10 -4.81
N ALA A 30 -10.11 -7.01 -5.92
CA ALA A 30 -11.55 -6.71 -5.94
C ALA A 30 -12.41 -7.68 -5.13
N LYS A 31 -11.98 -8.94 -4.97
CA LYS A 31 -12.67 -9.94 -4.16
C LYS A 31 -12.67 -9.60 -2.66
N PHE A 32 -11.69 -8.84 -2.18
CA PHE A 32 -11.44 -8.62 -0.76
C PHE A 32 -11.75 -7.21 -0.28
N TRP A 33 -12.42 -6.38 -1.08
CA TRP A 33 -13.00 -5.11 -0.63
C TRP A 33 -14.43 -4.96 -1.18
N ASN A 34 -15.24 -4.10 -0.54
CA ASN A 34 -16.65 -3.87 -0.89
C ASN A 34 -17.54 -5.12 -0.76
N ASN A 35 -17.36 -5.88 0.32
CA ASN A 35 -18.23 -7.01 0.64
C ASN A 35 -19.46 -6.55 1.42
N GLU A 36 -20.62 -6.51 0.74
CA GLU A 36 -21.88 -6.00 1.29
C GLU A 36 -22.33 -6.73 2.56
N ASP A 37 -22.03 -8.03 2.68
CA ASP A 37 -22.38 -8.85 3.84
C ASP A 37 -21.57 -8.49 5.10
N LYS A 38 -20.50 -7.69 4.95
CA LYS A 38 -19.57 -7.31 6.02
C LYS A 38 -19.57 -5.82 6.35
N ILE A 39 -20.42 -5.03 5.71
CA ILE A 39 -20.58 -3.58 5.94
C ILE A 39 -20.76 -3.26 7.44
N ASN A 40 -21.42 -4.14 8.20
CA ASN A 40 -21.69 -3.92 9.62
C ASN A 40 -20.52 -4.23 10.57
N GLN A 41 -19.35 -4.68 10.08
CA GLN A 41 -18.18 -4.95 10.93
C GLN A 41 -17.34 -3.68 11.12
N LYS A 42 -17.25 -3.19 12.37
CA LYS A 42 -16.46 -2.00 12.72
C LYS A 42 -15.00 -2.11 12.23
N GLY A 43 -14.57 -1.13 11.45
CA GLY A 43 -13.21 -1.05 10.87
C GLY A 43 -13.07 -1.69 9.48
N PHE A 44 -14.12 -2.32 8.95
CA PHE A 44 -14.14 -2.80 7.56
C PHE A 44 -14.13 -1.62 6.57
N GLU A 45 -14.87 -0.55 6.87
CA GLU A 45 -14.95 0.68 6.06
C GLU A 45 -13.57 1.28 5.76
N ASN A 46 -12.70 1.47 6.78
CA ASN A 46 -11.37 2.04 6.57
C ASN A 46 -10.45 1.12 5.74
N ARG A 47 -10.55 -0.21 5.89
CA ARG A 47 -9.83 -1.15 5.01
C ARG A 47 -10.36 -1.09 3.59
N ASP A 48 -11.67 -0.97 3.41
CA ASP A 48 -12.31 -0.85 2.10
C ASP A 48 -11.92 0.45 1.41
N THR A 49 -11.89 1.59 2.10
CA THR A 49 -11.39 2.85 1.54
C THR A 49 -9.96 2.67 1.03
N LEU A 50 -9.10 2.05 1.84
CA LEU A 50 -7.71 1.81 1.49
C LEU A 50 -7.55 0.87 0.28
N LEU A 51 -8.27 -0.25 0.28
CA LEU A 51 -8.24 -1.22 -0.83
C LEU A 51 -8.91 -0.68 -2.10
N SER A 52 -9.93 0.18 -1.98
CA SER A 52 -10.61 0.79 -3.13
C SER A 52 -9.67 1.71 -3.91
N GLY A 53 -8.86 2.53 -3.22
CA GLY A 53 -7.85 3.38 -3.84
C GLY A 53 -6.76 2.57 -4.53
N PHE A 54 -6.26 1.52 -3.87
CA PHE A 54 -5.27 0.59 -4.44
C PHE A 54 -5.82 -0.15 -5.67
N SER A 55 -7.03 -0.70 -5.57
CA SER A 55 -7.75 -1.37 -6.65
C SER A 55 -7.97 -0.46 -7.86
N TYR A 56 -8.34 0.81 -7.60
CA TYR A 56 -8.52 1.82 -8.64
C TYR A 56 -7.24 2.05 -9.44
N GLU A 57 -6.08 2.17 -8.77
CA GLU A 57 -4.79 2.36 -9.43
C GLU A 57 -4.40 1.17 -10.34
N ILE A 58 -4.61 -0.07 -9.88
CA ILE A 58 -4.37 -1.27 -10.69
C ILE A 58 -5.32 -1.31 -11.90
N ARG A 59 -6.61 -0.97 -11.69
CA ARG A 59 -7.59 -0.90 -12.77
C ARG A 59 -7.19 0.11 -13.84
N LYS A 60 -6.80 1.32 -13.43
CA LYS A 60 -6.35 2.37 -14.36
C LYS A 60 -5.07 1.97 -15.10
N ALA A 61 -4.18 1.20 -14.49
CA ALA A 61 -3.03 0.64 -15.19
C ALA A 61 -3.42 -0.39 -16.26
N LYS A 62 -4.27 -1.39 -15.95
CA LYS A 62 -4.68 -2.37 -16.96
C LYS A 62 -5.46 -1.73 -18.13
N GLU A 63 -6.16 -0.62 -17.88
CA GLU A 63 -6.82 0.19 -18.91
C GLU A 63 -5.83 1.04 -19.74
N GLY A 64 -4.54 1.01 -19.41
CA GLY A 64 -3.52 1.81 -20.08
C GLY A 64 -3.66 3.31 -19.82
N SER A 65 -4.16 3.71 -18.66
CA SER A 65 -4.28 5.12 -18.24
C SER A 65 -3.19 5.56 -17.26
N ARG A 66 -2.16 4.73 -17.06
CA ARG A 66 -1.01 4.97 -16.19
C ARG A 66 0.28 4.83 -17.01
N LEU A 67 1.22 3.98 -16.60
CA LEU A 67 2.47 3.75 -17.30
C LEU A 67 2.30 2.74 -18.45
N LYS A 68 3.10 2.91 -19.50
CA LYS A 68 3.19 2.01 -20.66
C LYS A 68 4.64 1.87 -21.09
N THR A 69 5.01 0.69 -21.54
CA THR A 69 6.29 0.43 -22.19
C THR A 69 6.13 -0.74 -23.15
N ASP A 70 6.94 -0.76 -24.21
CA ASP A 70 6.97 -1.85 -25.18
C ASP A 70 8.06 -2.89 -24.86
N ARG A 71 8.66 -2.78 -23.67
CA ARG A 71 9.77 -3.65 -23.24
C ARG A 71 9.72 -3.96 -21.75
N ASN A 72 9.99 -5.21 -21.41
CA ASN A 72 10.14 -5.65 -20.03
C ASN A 72 11.40 -5.05 -19.38
N HIS A 73 11.29 -4.51 -18.17
CA HIS A 73 12.42 -3.91 -17.45
C HIS A 73 13.47 -4.93 -16.96
N LEU A 74 13.09 -6.20 -16.84
CA LEU A 74 13.89 -7.28 -16.26
C LEU A 74 14.46 -8.21 -17.32
N THR A 75 13.61 -8.69 -18.24
CA THR A 75 14.01 -9.65 -19.28
C THR A 75 14.40 -8.98 -20.58
N TYR A 76 14.10 -7.68 -20.73
CA TYR A 76 14.29 -6.91 -21.96
C TYR A 76 13.51 -7.44 -23.17
N GLU A 77 12.57 -8.36 -22.95
CA GLU A 77 11.66 -8.87 -23.98
C GLU A 77 10.73 -7.77 -24.48
N GLU A 78 10.49 -7.76 -25.78
CA GLU A 78 9.54 -6.86 -26.41
C GLU A 78 8.09 -7.33 -26.17
N GLY A 79 7.19 -6.39 -25.91
CA GLY A 79 5.79 -6.64 -25.67
C GLY A 79 5.11 -5.46 -24.99
N ALA A 80 3.79 -5.35 -25.13
CA ALA A 80 3.03 -4.29 -24.48
C ALA A 80 2.91 -4.56 -22.98
N TYR A 81 3.59 -3.75 -22.17
CA TYR A 81 3.50 -3.76 -20.71
C TYR A 81 2.83 -2.50 -20.20
N LEU A 82 2.04 -2.69 -19.16
CA LEU A 82 1.29 -1.66 -18.47
C LEU A 82 1.78 -1.60 -17.03
N GLY A 83 1.72 -0.43 -16.40
CA GLY A 83 2.12 -0.31 -15.01
C GLY A 83 1.57 0.88 -14.25
N VAL A 84 1.80 0.90 -12.94
CA VAL A 84 1.37 1.97 -12.02
C VAL A 84 2.41 2.19 -10.94
N GLN A 85 2.53 3.44 -10.49
CA GLN A 85 3.41 3.84 -9.41
C GLN A 85 2.61 3.94 -8.11
N ILE A 86 3.10 3.32 -7.04
CA ILE A 86 2.45 3.29 -5.73
C ILE A 86 3.52 3.51 -4.67
N SER A 87 3.24 4.36 -3.67
CA SER A 87 4.19 4.61 -2.59
C SER A 87 4.43 3.35 -1.77
N TRP A 88 5.63 3.22 -1.18
CA TRP A 88 5.95 2.06 -0.32
C TRP A 88 4.95 1.91 0.81
N VAL A 89 4.54 3.03 1.42
CA VAL A 89 3.58 3.07 2.52
C VAL A 89 2.21 2.56 2.05
N HIS A 90 1.66 3.12 0.98
CA HIS A 90 0.34 2.73 0.50
C HIS A 90 0.33 1.23 0.16
N PHE A 91 1.35 0.74 -0.56
CA PHE A 91 1.43 -0.67 -0.92
C PHE A 91 1.48 -1.61 0.29
N LEU A 92 2.33 -1.32 1.28
CA LEU A 92 2.46 -2.15 2.48
C LEU A 92 1.13 -2.23 3.25
N PHE A 93 0.46 -1.09 3.43
CA PHE A 93 -0.84 -1.07 4.08
C PHE A 93 -1.92 -1.79 3.26
N SER A 94 -1.91 -1.68 1.94
CA SER A 94 -2.86 -2.39 1.07
C SER A 94 -2.65 -3.88 1.13
N LEU A 95 -1.40 -4.34 1.13
CA LEU A 95 -1.07 -5.76 1.31
C LEU A 95 -1.54 -6.27 2.68
N THR A 96 -1.30 -5.53 3.77
CA THR A 96 -1.80 -5.88 5.10
C THR A 96 -3.32 -5.95 5.14
N ALA A 97 -4.03 -4.95 4.61
CA ALA A 97 -5.48 -4.94 4.59
C ALA A 97 -6.06 -6.10 3.76
N LEU A 98 -5.43 -6.42 2.63
CA LEU A 98 -5.79 -7.52 1.75
C LEU A 98 -5.67 -8.86 2.46
N LYS A 99 -4.50 -9.14 3.07
CA LYS A 99 -4.27 -10.36 3.85
C LYS A 99 -5.20 -10.46 5.05
N PHE A 100 -5.47 -9.35 5.73
CA PHE A 100 -6.43 -9.34 6.83
C PHE A 100 -7.84 -9.70 6.35
N ASN A 101 -8.32 -9.09 5.26
CA ASN A 101 -9.65 -9.36 4.71
C ASN A 101 -9.79 -10.79 4.14
N MET A 102 -8.71 -11.40 3.67
CA MET A 102 -8.68 -12.82 3.26
C MET A 102 -9.08 -13.79 4.39
N HIS A 103 -8.88 -13.43 5.66
CA HIS A 103 -9.33 -14.26 6.79
C HIS A 103 -10.85 -14.33 6.92
N TYR A 104 -11.56 -13.37 6.32
CA TYR A 104 -13.00 -13.25 6.43
C TYR A 104 -13.74 -13.75 5.19
N ALA A 105 -13.04 -14.01 4.09
CA ALA A 105 -13.64 -14.41 2.80
C ALA A 105 -13.11 -15.77 2.35
N GLU A 106 -13.89 -16.49 1.55
CA GLU A 106 -13.42 -17.73 0.94
C GLU A 106 -12.23 -17.43 0.02
N THR A 107 -11.10 -18.07 0.28
CA THR A 107 -9.89 -17.96 -0.53
C THR A 107 -9.66 -19.26 -1.30
N ASN A 108 -9.22 -19.15 -2.55
CA ASN A 108 -8.83 -20.29 -3.36
C ASN A 108 -7.30 -20.27 -3.61
N LYS A 109 -6.80 -21.33 -4.26
CA LYS A 109 -5.36 -21.45 -4.56
C LYS A 109 -4.81 -20.34 -5.45
N PHE A 110 -5.64 -19.80 -6.35
CA PHE A 110 -5.25 -18.71 -7.23
C PHE A 110 -5.09 -17.41 -6.45
N ASP A 111 -6.02 -17.09 -5.55
CA ASP A 111 -5.94 -15.91 -4.67
C ASP A 111 -4.63 -15.94 -3.87
N VAL A 112 -4.35 -17.05 -3.18
CA VAL A 112 -3.13 -17.22 -2.38
C VAL A 112 -1.87 -17.12 -3.25
N ALA A 113 -1.87 -17.72 -4.44
CA ALA A 113 -0.72 -17.64 -5.35
C ALA A 113 -0.45 -16.21 -5.81
N GLN A 114 -1.48 -15.40 -6.07
CA GLN A 114 -1.31 -14.00 -6.45
C GLN A 114 -0.70 -13.19 -5.30
N ILE A 115 -1.14 -13.39 -4.06
CA ILE A 115 -0.57 -12.70 -2.89
C ILE A 115 0.90 -13.06 -2.69
N LEU A 116 1.24 -14.36 -2.73
CA LEU A 116 2.62 -14.81 -2.58
C LEU A 116 3.54 -14.27 -3.69
N LEU A 117 3.04 -14.19 -4.94
CA LEU A 117 3.78 -13.59 -6.05
C LEU A 117 4.06 -12.10 -5.79
N ILE A 118 3.08 -11.38 -5.26
CA ILE A 118 3.20 -9.97 -4.91
C ILE A 118 4.19 -9.75 -3.76
N GLU A 119 4.10 -10.55 -2.69
CA GLU A 119 5.04 -10.49 -1.56
C GLU A 119 6.48 -10.71 -2.04
N PHE A 120 6.70 -11.74 -2.86
CA PHE A 120 8.00 -12.03 -3.46
C PHE A 120 8.54 -10.83 -4.25
N TRP A 121 7.74 -10.24 -5.14
CA TRP A 121 8.19 -9.13 -5.97
C TRP A 121 8.38 -7.85 -5.17
N LEU A 122 7.57 -7.60 -4.15
CA LEU A 122 7.72 -6.48 -3.24
C LEU A 122 9.05 -6.58 -2.49
N GLU A 123 9.32 -7.74 -1.87
CA GLU A 123 10.56 -7.97 -1.15
C GLU A 123 11.77 -7.82 -2.09
N LYS A 124 11.72 -8.44 -3.27
CA LYS A 124 12.77 -8.33 -4.28
C LYS A 124 13.01 -6.88 -4.70
N ALA A 125 11.95 -6.09 -4.89
CA ALA A 125 12.05 -4.67 -5.24
C ALA A 125 12.73 -3.88 -4.11
N MET A 126 12.34 -4.10 -2.85
CA MET A 126 12.96 -3.47 -1.69
C MET A 126 14.46 -3.78 -1.60
N TYR A 127 14.85 -5.06 -1.70
CA TYR A 127 16.26 -5.46 -1.65
C TYR A 127 17.07 -4.91 -2.83
N SER A 128 16.48 -4.85 -4.03
CA SER A 128 17.15 -4.26 -5.19
C SER A 128 17.38 -2.76 -5.06
N TYR A 129 16.51 -2.06 -4.32
CA TYR A 129 16.62 -0.63 -4.07
C TYR A 129 17.69 -0.32 -3.01
N ASP A 130 17.57 -0.93 -1.83
CA ASP A 130 18.51 -0.77 -0.73
C ASP A 130 18.44 -1.94 0.27
N VAL A 131 19.48 -2.79 0.26
CA VAL A 131 19.57 -3.98 1.12
C VAL A 131 19.42 -3.66 2.62
N VAL A 132 19.99 -2.53 3.08
CA VAL A 132 19.93 -2.15 4.50
C VAL A 132 18.51 -1.77 4.90
N GLY A 133 17.86 -0.90 4.13
CA GLY A 133 16.46 -0.53 4.37
C GLY A 133 15.52 -1.74 4.25
N ALA A 134 15.74 -2.60 3.25
CA ALA A 134 14.93 -3.80 3.01
C ALA A 134 14.97 -4.79 4.18
N ALA A 135 16.15 -5.04 4.75
CA ALA A 135 16.30 -5.93 5.90
C ALA A 135 15.47 -5.48 7.12
N HIS A 136 15.25 -4.17 7.28
CA HIS A 136 14.38 -3.60 8.32
C HIS A 136 12.91 -3.51 7.92
N LEU A 137 12.57 -3.74 6.65
CA LEU A 137 11.22 -3.67 6.10
C LEU A 137 10.56 -5.04 5.92
N THR A 138 11.31 -6.15 5.82
CA THR A 138 10.77 -7.50 5.58
C THR A 138 9.64 -7.86 6.56
N GLY A 139 9.79 -7.57 7.87
CA GLY A 139 8.74 -7.86 8.86
C GLY A 139 7.41 -7.13 8.61
N PHE A 140 7.42 -6.00 7.91
CA PHE A 140 6.21 -5.26 7.53
C PHE A 140 5.52 -5.84 6.29
N ILE A 141 6.24 -6.61 5.46
CA ILE A 141 5.62 -7.44 4.43
C ILE A 141 4.87 -8.59 5.09
N GLU A 142 5.48 -9.22 6.11
CA GLU A 142 4.95 -10.42 6.75
C GLU A 142 3.68 -10.17 7.55
N ASP A 143 3.68 -9.33 8.59
CA ASP A 143 2.46 -8.97 9.37
C ASP A 143 2.70 -7.89 10.45
N ALA A 144 3.80 -7.12 10.42
CA ALA A 144 4.07 -6.15 11.50
C ALA A 144 3.05 -5.00 11.60
N ILE A 145 2.43 -4.60 10.48
CA ILE A 145 1.34 -3.59 10.47
C ILE A 145 0.07 -4.23 11.04
N TYR A 146 -0.58 -3.56 11.99
CA TYR A 146 -1.79 -4.09 12.62
C TYR A 146 -3.01 -4.00 11.69
N GLY A 147 -3.27 -5.06 10.91
CA GLY A 147 -4.41 -5.16 9.99
C GLY A 147 -5.80 -5.04 10.65
N GLY A 148 -5.89 -5.39 11.94
CA GLY A 148 -7.11 -5.25 12.75
C GLY A 148 -7.40 -3.82 13.23
N ASN A 149 -6.54 -2.85 12.93
CA ASN A 149 -6.74 -1.47 13.33
C ASN A 149 -7.98 -0.88 12.62
N LYS A 150 -8.95 -0.40 13.40
CA LYS A 150 -10.17 0.22 12.88
C LYS A 150 -9.90 1.52 12.13
N TYR A 151 -8.76 2.16 12.37
CA TYR A 151 -8.34 3.43 11.80
C TYR A 151 -7.13 3.27 10.87
N ILE A 152 -6.92 2.07 10.32
CA ILE A 152 -5.76 1.74 9.48
C ILE A 152 -5.53 2.72 8.33
N TYR A 153 -6.60 3.30 7.77
CA TYR A 153 -6.53 4.31 6.72
C TYR A 153 -5.90 5.62 7.21
N GLN A 154 -6.30 6.10 8.39
CA GLN A 154 -5.75 7.32 9.01
C GLN A 154 -4.27 7.14 9.38
N TYR A 155 -3.87 5.93 9.79
CA TYR A 155 -2.47 5.58 10.04
C TYR A 155 -1.68 5.57 8.73
N MET A 156 -2.20 4.92 7.69
CA MET A 156 -1.57 4.90 6.37
C MET A 156 -1.33 6.31 5.86
N ARG A 157 -2.37 7.16 5.81
CA ARG A 157 -2.26 8.50 5.22
C ARG A 157 -1.25 9.38 5.96
N SER A 158 -1.24 9.33 7.30
CA SER A 158 -0.30 10.14 8.08
C SER A 158 1.15 9.68 7.88
N ILE A 159 1.40 8.37 7.87
CA ILE A 159 2.74 7.84 7.58
C ILE A 159 3.16 8.13 6.14
N ASN A 160 2.21 8.09 5.21
CA ASN A 160 2.45 8.34 3.80
C ASN A 160 2.86 9.80 3.57
N LEU A 161 2.15 10.75 4.19
CA LEU A 161 2.51 12.17 4.16
C LEU A 161 3.91 12.41 4.74
N ASP A 162 4.19 11.89 5.93
CA ASP A 162 5.51 12.03 6.57
C ASP A 162 6.61 11.44 5.67
N PHE A 163 6.36 10.31 5.03
CA PHE A 163 7.30 9.67 4.12
C PHE A 163 7.55 10.50 2.86
N PHE A 164 6.49 11.06 2.26
CA PHE A 164 6.61 11.96 1.11
C PHE A 164 7.41 13.23 1.45
N GLN A 165 7.23 13.78 2.64
CA GLN A 165 8.00 14.93 3.13
C GLN A 165 9.51 14.63 3.28
N LEU A 166 9.91 13.35 3.39
CA LEU A 166 11.33 12.98 3.37
C LEU A 166 11.98 13.08 1.98
N GLY A 167 11.19 13.25 0.91
CA GLY A 167 11.68 13.50 -0.45
C GLY A 167 12.30 12.29 -1.16
N GLY A 168 12.05 11.07 -0.67
CA GLY A 168 12.54 9.84 -1.27
C GLY A 168 14.03 9.59 -1.08
N GLY A 169 14.61 8.76 -1.96
CA GLY A 169 15.98 8.32 -1.88
C GLY A 169 16.23 7.27 -0.80
N LYS A 170 17.45 6.73 -0.75
CA LYS A 170 17.82 5.69 0.23
C LYS A 170 17.69 6.16 1.67
N LYS A 171 17.89 7.46 1.93
CA LYS A 171 17.76 8.05 3.27
C LYS A 171 16.31 8.00 3.75
N ALA A 172 15.34 8.38 2.91
CA ALA A 172 13.92 8.28 3.27
C ALA A 172 13.52 6.80 3.43
N PHE A 173 13.90 5.95 2.49
CA PHE A 173 13.58 4.53 2.53
C PHE A 173 14.09 3.83 3.79
N ARG A 174 15.30 4.13 4.25
CA ARG A 174 15.84 3.59 5.51
C ARG A 174 15.17 4.15 6.77
N LYS A 175 14.47 5.29 6.68
CA LYS A 175 13.65 5.84 7.77
C LYS A 175 12.23 5.28 7.79
N LEU A 176 11.78 4.67 6.70
CA LEU A 176 10.44 4.12 6.60
C LEU A 176 10.08 3.14 7.75
N PRO A 177 10.96 2.22 8.18
CA PRO A 177 10.68 1.36 9.34
C PRO A 177 10.32 2.13 10.61
N ASP A 178 10.98 3.27 10.87
CA ASP A 178 10.69 4.09 12.05
C ASP A 178 9.32 4.76 11.94
N LEU A 179 8.93 5.23 10.76
CA LEU A 179 7.59 5.78 10.53
C LEU A 179 6.51 4.70 10.68
N LEU A 180 6.78 3.49 10.18
CA LEU A 180 5.85 2.37 10.22
C LEU A 180 5.61 1.82 11.64
N LYS A 181 6.48 2.10 12.62
CA LYS A 181 6.23 1.76 14.04
C LYS A 181 4.90 2.31 14.55
N ARG A 182 4.48 3.47 14.05
CA ARG A 182 3.15 4.05 14.33
C ARG A 182 2.02 3.05 14.04
N ALA A 183 2.18 2.14 13.10
CA ALA A 183 1.16 1.15 12.73
C ALA A 183 1.34 -0.23 13.40
N VAL A 184 2.37 -0.40 14.25
CA VAL A 184 2.64 -1.64 14.97
C VAL A 184 1.94 -1.60 16.32
N TYR A 185 1.05 -2.56 16.57
CA TYR A 185 0.22 -2.59 17.77
C TYR A 185 1.06 -2.58 19.06
N TYR A 186 0.57 -1.90 20.10
CA TYR A 186 1.21 -1.72 21.41
C TYR A 186 2.54 -0.96 21.48
N THR A 187 3.09 -0.48 20.36
CA THR A 187 4.23 0.45 20.42
C THR A 187 3.84 1.78 21.08
N ASP A 188 4.84 2.55 21.51
CA ASP A 188 4.59 3.91 22.01
C ASP A 188 4.05 4.79 20.87
N GLU A 189 4.63 4.68 19.67
CA GLU A 189 4.22 5.44 18.48
C GLU A 189 2.76 5.17 18.08
N TYR A 190 2.31 3.90 18.19
CA TYR A 190 0.90 3.55 17.98
C TYR A 190 -0.01 4.22 18.99
N ARG A 191 0.32 4.11 20.29
CA ARG A 191 -0.51 4.66 21.37
C ARG A 191 -0.58 6.18 21.32
N ASP A 192 0.54 6.83 21.04
CA ASP A 192 0.61 8.28 20.90
C ASP A 192 -0.24 8.78 19.74
N TYR A 193 -0.21 8.09 18.60
CA TYR A 193 -1.02 8.46 17.45
C TYR A 193 -2.52 8.16 17.65
N GLU A 194 -2.86 7.06 18.30
CA GLU A 194 -4.25 6.76 18.71
C GLU A 194 -4.81 7.84 19.65
N ALA A 195 -4.01 8.27 20.62
CA ALA A 195 -4.36 9.36 21.53
C ALA A 195 -4.52 10.69 20.79
N PHE A 196 -3.62 10.99 19.84
CA PHE A 196 -3.73 12.17 18.97
C PHE A 196 -5.02 12.17 18.17
N LEU A 197 -5.34 11.08 17.45
CA LEU A 197 -6.58 10.96 16.67
C LEU A 197 -7.82 11.12 17.56
N THR A 198 -7.80 10.52 18.76
CA THR A 198 -8.89 10.63 19.72
C THR A 198 -9.10 12.07 20.20
N ALA A 199 -8.00 12.79 20.47
CA ALA A 199 -8.05 14.19 20.87
C ALA A 199 -8.57 15.10 19.75
N GLU A 200 -8.11 14.88 18.51
CA GLU A 200 -8.53 15.66 17.35
C GLU A 200 -9.99 15.42 16.95
N ALA A 201 -10.44 14.17 16.96
CA ALA A 201 -11.84 13.80 16.73
C ALA A 201 -12.76 14.49 17.76
N LYS A 202 -12.34 14.50 19.04
CA LYS A 202 -13.06 15.21 20.10
C LYS A 202 -13.05 16.73 19.90
N ARG A 203 -11.92 17.31 19.46
CA ARG A 203 -11.79 18.75 19.19
C ARG A 203 -12.69 19.20 18.03
N LEU A 204 -12.84 18.37 17.01
CA LEU A 204 -13.62 18.64 15.81
C LEU A 204 -15.07 18.13 15.87
N ASN A 205 -15.43 17.41 16.94
CA ASN A 205 -16.74 16.80 17.13
C ASN A 205 -17.15 15.89 15.96
N CYS A 206 -16.23 15.02 15.54
CA CYS A 206 -16.43 14.01 14.51
C CYS A 206 -15.90 12.64 14.97
N GLU A 207 -16.16 11.58 14.20
CA GLU A 207 -15.51 10.29 14.43
C GLU A 207 -14.06 10.32 13.91
N ILE A 208 -13.20 9.44 14.42
CA ILE A 208 -11.81 9.33 13.93
C ILE A 208 -11.78 8.93 12.45
N SER A 209 -12.77 8.15 11.99
CA SER A 209 -12.90 7.78 10.58
C SER A 209 -13.09 8.99 9.66
N ASP A 210 -13.71 10.05 10.18
CA ASP A 210 -14.06 11.26 9.43
C ASP A 210 -12.93 12.31 9.48
N LEU A 211 -11.84 12.02 10.20
CA LEU A 211 -10.68 12.90 10.23
C LEU A 211 -9.99 12.89 8.87
N GLU A 212 -10.13 14.02 8.18
CA GLU A 212 -9.32 14.33 7.01
C GLU A 212 -7.97 14.90 7.46
N LEU A 213 -6.88 14.31 6.97
CA LEU A 213 -5.55 14.89 7.17
C LEU A 213 -5.45 16.14 6.32
N SER A 214 -4.99 17.23 6.94
CA SER A 214 -4.65 18.45 6.21
C SER A 214 -3.31 18.24 5.50
N ASP A 215 -3.38 17.90 4.22
CA ASP A 215 -2.23 17.78 3.32
C ASP A 215 -2.23 18.86 2.22
N ASN A 216 -3.03 19.92 2.41
CA ASN A 216 -3.14 21.07 1.50
C ASN A 216 -1.79 21.74 1.18
N ASP A 217 -0.82 21.63 2.10
CA ASP A 217 0.51 22.21 1.94
C ASP A 217 1.48 21.30 1.18
N PHE A 218 1.09 20.06 0.87
CA PHE A 218 1.90 19.10 0.12
C PHE A 218 1.41 18.94 -1.32
N ASP A 219 2.25 19.31 -2.28
CA ASP A 219 1.95 19.20 -3.70
C ASP A 219 2.32 17.81 -4.25
N TYR A 220 1.34 16.90 -4.24
CA TYR A 220 1.49 15.54 -4.77
C TYR A 220 1.74 15.50 -6.29
N GLU A 221 1.36 16.53 -7.05
CA GLU A 221 1.55 16.56 -8.51
C GLU A 221 3.02 16.80 -8.89
N THR A 222 3.80 17.42 -7.99
CA THR A 222 5.24 17.67 -8.20
C THR A 222 6.14 16.51 -7.79
N VAL A 223 5.56 15.43 -7.26
CA VAL A 223 6.28 14.26 -6.78
C VAL A 223 7.05 13.60 -7.91
N LYS A 224 8.35 13.41 -7.68
CA LYS A 224 9.23 12.65 -8.58
C LYS A 224 9.33 11.23 -8.08
N TRP A 225 8.74 10.29 -8.80
CA TRP A 225 8.75 8.86 -8.52
C TRP A 225 10.13 8.24 -8.71
#